data_AF-A0A659Y3P8-F1
#
_entry.id   AF-A0A659Y3P8-F1
#
_cell.length_a   1.000
_cell.length_b   1.000
_cell.length_c   1.000
_cell.angle_alpha   90.00
_cell.angle_beta   90.00
_cell.angle_gamma   90.00
#
_symmetry.space_group_name_H-M   'P 1'
#
loop_
_entity.id
_entity.type
_entity.pdbx_description
1 polymer ?
#
loop_
_entity_poly.entity_id
_entity_poly.type
_entity_poly.pdbx_seq_one_letter_code
_entity_poly.pdbx_strand_id
1 'polypeptide(L)'
;MKDADRIYGVTDGLANLQALQAIFRLTERAQFEWIVSTGSLEEAADKRDSGHLGWFWDIADHSASCLGEDGPSAESVAMAARLAKPRFGYLSEKDRRLLADAVALRCEAFLTVERRLPRNAQHLKRELGIEVITPVRHWEFLRPWAALWL
;
A
#
# COMPACT_ATOMS: atom_id res chain seq x y z
N MET A 1 -3.85 30.30 -7.56
CA MET A 1 -4.17 28.90 -7.91
C MET A 1 -3.53 27.88 -6.94
N LYS A 2 -3.13 28.27 -5.72
CA LYS A 2 -2.64 27.33 -4.67
C LYS A 2 -3.74 26.92 -3.68
N ASP A 3 -4.76 27.75 -3.50
CA ASP A 3 -5.77 27.57 -2.43
C ASP A 3 -6.92 26.60 -2.78
N ALA A 4 -6.93 26.00 -3.98
CA ALA A 4 -7.96 25.04 -4.39
C ALA A 4 -7.49 23.57 -4.34
N ASP A 5 -6.18 23.33 -4.21
CA ASP A 5 -5.65 21.96 -4.24
C ASP A 5 -5.69 21.34 -2.83
N ARG A 6 -6.46 20.26 -2.71
CA ARG A 6 -6.72 19.55 -1.45
C ARG A 6 -5.44 19.02 -0.81
N ILE A 7 -4.36 18.84 -1.58
CA ILE A 7 -3.07 18.34 -1.07
C ILE A 7 -2.48 19.24 0.02
N TYR A 8 -2.69 20.56 -0.06
CA TYR A 8 -2.16 21.51 0.93
C TYR A 8 -2.96 21.50 2.25
N GLY A 9 -4.17 20.92 2.24
CA GLY A 9 -4.97 20.70 3.46
C GLY A 9 -4.58 19.45 4.24
N VAL A 10 -3.78 18.56 3.65
CA VAL A 10 -3.29 17.33 4.30
C VAL A 10 -1.91 17.61 4.89
N THR A 11 -1.76 17.52 6.22
CA THR A 11 -0.41 17.60 6.84
C THR A 11 0.46 16.50 6.25
N ASP A 12 1.66 16.89 5.81
CA ASP A 12 2.65 16.07 5.09
C ASP A 12 2.19 15.59 3.71
N GLY A 13 1.08 16.12 3.15
CA GLY A 13 0.56 15.72 1.84
C GLY A 13 1.59 15.94 0.72
N LEU A 14 2.19 17.13 0.67
CA LEU A 14 3.23 17.44 -0.30
C LEU A 14 4.49 16.58 -0.11
N ALA A 15 4.90 16.34 1.13
CA ALA A 15 6.06 15.51 1.44
C ALA A 15 5.84 14.05 1.01
N ASN A 16 4.65 13.50 1.26
CA ASN A 16 4.28 12.17 0.80
C ASN A 16 4.23 12.08 -0.73
N LEU A 17 3.70 13.11 -1.40
CA LEU A 17 3.70 13.17 -2.87
C LEU A 17 5.12 13.18 -3.43
N GLN A 18 6.00 14.00 -2.87
CA GLN A 18 7.40 14.07 -3.28
C GLN A 18 8.13 12.74 -3.02
N ALA A 19 7.86 12.10 -1.88
CA ALA A 19 8.42 10.80 -1.56
C ALA A 19 7.94 9.72 -2.54
N LEU A 20 6.64 9.67 -2.87
CA LEU A 20 6.11 8.75 -3.88
C LEU A 20 6.78 8.95 -5.23
N GLN A 21 6.93 10.20 -5.68
CA GLN A 21 7.63 10.51 -6.93
C GLN A 21 9.08 10.00 -6.92
N ALA A 22 9.80 10.16 -5.79
CA ALA A 22 11.15 9.67 -5.65
C ALA A 22 11.22 8.13 -5.65
N ILE A 23 10.30 7.47 -4.95
CA ILE A 23 10.18 6.01 -4.91
C ILE A 23 9.93 5.46 -6.31
N PHE A 24 8.93 5.98 -7.03
CA PHE A 24 8.60 5.51 -8.39
C PHE A 24 9.73 5.75 -9.40
N ARG A 25 10.49 6.85 -9.27
CA ARG A 25 11.69 7.05 -10.11
C ARG A 25 12.79 6.03 -9.79
N LEU A 26 12.93 5.65 -8.53
CA LEU A 26 13.86 4.59 -8.15
C LEU A 26 13.37 3.22 -8.64
N THR A 27 12.06 2.98 -8.66
CA THR A 27 11.49 1.70 -9.12
C THR A 27 11.71 1.45 -10.61
N GLU A 28 12.00 2.48 -11.42
CA GLU A 28 12.48 2.30 -12.81
C GLU A 28 13.81 1.53 -12.88
N ARG A 29 14.54 1.43 -11.76
CA ARG A 29 15.87 0.81 -11.67
C ARG A 29 15.97 -0.30 -10.62
N ALA A 30 15.15 -0.25 -9.56
CA ALA A 30 15.00 -1.29 -8.56
C ALA A 30 13.65 -1.99 -8.69
N GLN A 31 13.61 -3.32 -8.70
CA GLN A 31 12.38 -4.08 -8.88
C GLN A 31 11.52 -4.02 -7.61
N PHE A 32 10.45 -3.24 -7.66
CA PHE A 32 9.36 -3.29 -6.69
C PHE A 32 8.11 -3.79 -7.41
N GLU A 33 7.48 -4.80 -6.83
CA GLU A 33 6.20 -5.29 -7.32
C GLU A 33 5.08 -4.61 -6.53
N TRP A 34 4.26 -3.84 -7.23
CA TRP A 34 3.11 -3.16 -6.63
C TRP A 34 1.88 -4.03 -6.80
N ILE A 35 1.20 -4.32 -5.69
CA ILE A 35 -0.06 -5.05 -5.72
C ILE A 35 -1.21 -4.11 -5.43
N VAL A 36 -2.22 -4.13 -6.30
CA VAL A 36 -3.51 -3.49 -6.05
C VAL A 36 -4.45 -4.49 -5.39
N SER A 37 -4.98 -4.11 -4.23
CA SER A 37 -5.98 -4.89 -3.52
C SER A 37 -7.35 -4.86 -4.23
N THR A 38 -8.16 -5.89 -4.01
CA THR A 38 -9.54 -5.94 -4.54
C THR A 38 -10.39 -4.79 -4.00
N GLY A 39 -10.22 -4.46 -2.72
CA GLY A 39 -10.93 -3.34 -2.09
C GLY A 39 -10.59 -1.98 -2.71
N SER A 40 -9.34 -1.79 -3.16
CA SER A 40 -8.93 -0.57 -3.84
C SER A 40 -9.56 -0.44 -5.23
N LEU A 41 -9.68 -1.55 -5.97
CA LEU A 41 -10.37 -1.59 -7.28
C LEU A 41 -11.85 -1.24 -7.15
N GLU A 42 -12.53 -1.80 -6.15
CA GLU A 42 -13.94 -1.50 -5.89
C GLU A 42 -14.13 -0.02 -5.53
N GLU A 43 -13.27 0.54 -4.68
CA GLU A 43 -13.33 1.98 -4.35
C GLU A 43 -13.07 2.87 -5.57
N ALA A 44 -12.17 2.46 -6.47
CA ALA A 44 -11.93 3.17 -7.73
C ALA A 44 -13.17 3.10 -8.64
N ALA A 45 -13.84 1.96 -8.73
CA ALA A 45 -15.06 1.79 -9.52
C ALA A 45 -16.21 2.67 -9.00
N ASP A 46 -16.35 2.78 -7.68
CA ASP A 46 -17.37 3.61 -7.02
C ASP A 46 -17.22 5.10 -7.33
N LYS A 47 -16.00 5.57 -7.62
CA LYS A 47 -15.72 6.98 -7.96
C LYS A 47 -16.24 7.38 -9.34
N ARG A 48 -16.67 6.42 -10.18
CA ARG A 48 -17.19 6.64 -11.54
C ARG A 48 -16.29 7.50 -12.43
N ASP A 49 -14.99 7.41 -12.21
CA ASP A 49 -13.95 8.05 -13.02
C ASP A 49 -13.29 6.96 -13.87
N SER A 50 -13.65 6.92 -15.16
CA SER A 50 -13.20 5.87 -16.08
C SER A 50 -11.69 5.91 -16.34
N GLY A 51 -11.06 7.08 -16.32
CA GLY A 51 -9.63 7.21 -16.52
C GLY A 51 -8.85 6.66 -15.32
N HIS A 52 -9.30 7.03 -14.12
CA HIS A 52 -8.73 6.53 -12.87
C HIS A 52 -8.94 5.01 -12.71
N LEU A 53 -10.13 4.51 -13.04
CA LEU A 53 -10.42 3.07 -12.99
C LEU A 53 -9.58 2.28 -14.01
N GLY A 54 -9.41 2.80 -15.22
CA GLY A 54 -8.57 2.17 -16.25
C GLY A 54 -7.14 1.96 -15.76
N TRP A 55 -6.53 3.01 -15.19
CA TRP A 55 -5.19 2.92 -14.61
C TRP A 55 -5.09 1.88 -13.47
N PHE A 56 -6.11 1.79 -12.62
CA PHE A 56 -6.16 0.77 -11.57
C PHE A 56 -6.22 -0.65 -12.13
N TRP A 57 -6.95 -0.86 -13.23
CA TRP A 57 -6.99 -2.15 -13.92
C TRP A 57 -5.65 -2.52 -14.55
N ASP A 58 -4.93 -1.56 -15.14
CA ASP A 58 -3.59 -1.82 -15.70
C ASP A 58 -2.63 -2.34 -14.63
N ILE A 59 -2.67 -1.76 -13.43
CA ILE A 59 -1.84 -2.24 -12.31
C ILE A 59 -2.31 -3.61 -11.83
N ALA A 60 -3.62 -3.84 -11.75
CA ALA A 60 -4.18 -5.11 -11.30
C ALA A 60 -3.81 -6.26 -12.26
N ASP A 61 -3.86 -6.02 -13.56
CA ASP A 61 -3.46 -6.98 -14.60
C ASP A 61 -1.96 -7.31 -14.50
N HIS A 62 -1.13 -6.27 -14.35
CA HIS A 62 0.30 -6.44 -14.09
C HIS A 62 0.55 -7.25 -12.81
N SER A 63 -0.12 -6.90 -11.71
CA SER A 63 -0.01 -7.61 -10.42
C SER A 63 -0.35 -9.09 -10.57
N ALA A 64 -1.43 -9.41 -11.28
CA ALA A 64 -1.85 -10.79 -11.53
C ALA A 64 -0.82 -11.57 -12.35
N SER A 65 -0.20 -10.92 -13.35
CA SER A 65 0.88 -11.51 -14.15
C SER A 65 2.12 -11.80 -13.30
N CYS A 66 2.54 -10.86 -12.44
CA CYS A 66 3.69 -11.05 -11.55
C CYS A 66 3.46 -12.12 -10.49
N LEU A 67 2.22 -12.23 -9.99
CA LEU A 67 1.85 -13.28 -9.05
C LEU A 67 1.82 -14.67 -9.68
N GLY A 68 1.53 -14.80 -10.98
CA GLY A 68 1.53 -16.09 -11.68
C GLY A 68 0.73 -17.17 -10.93
N GLU A 69 1.38 -18.29 -10.57
CA GLU A 69 0.83 -19.34 -9.71
C GLU A 69 1.11 -19.13 -8.20
N ASP A 70 1.96 -18.14 -7.85
CA ASP A 70 2.40 -17.80 -6.49
C ASP A 70 1.41 -16.90 -5.71
N GLY A 71 0.11 -17.09 -5.99
CA GLY A 71 -0.98 -16.43 -5.28
C GLY A 71 -1.09 -16.80 -3.79
N PRO A 72 -2.22 -16.48 -3.13
CA PRO A 72 -2.40 -16.76 -1.72
C PRO A 72 -2.28 -18.25 -1.38
N SER A 73 -1.38 -18.57 -0.46
CA SER A 73 -1.26 -19.90 0.13
C SER A 73 -2.30 -20.12 1.25
N ALA A 74 -2.58 -21.37 1.62
CA ALA A 74 -3.45 -21.67 2.75
C ALA A 74 -2.93 -21.04 4.07
N GLU A 75 -1.61 -21.00 4.26
CA GLU A 75 -0.97 -20.41 5.43
C GLU A 75 -1.12 -18.88 5.47
N SER A 76 -0.89 -18.20 4.35
CA SER A 76 -1.04 -16.74 4.27
C SER A 76 -2.50 -16.30 4.39
N VAL A 77 -3.45 -17.09 3.86
CA VAL A 77 -4.89 -16.86 4.08
C VAL A 77 -5.26 -17.05 5.55
N ALA A 78 -4.74 -18.08 6.23
CA ALA A 78 -4.95 -18.27 7.66
C ALA A 78 -4.34 -17.12 8.49
N MET A 79 -3.20 -16.59 8.07
CA MET A 79 -2.59 -15.41 8.69
C MET A 79 -3.48 -14.17 8.52
N ALA A 80 -3.97 -13.91 7.29
CA ALA A 80 -4.87 -12.80 7.00
C ALA A 80 -6.17 -12.89 7.81
N ALA A 81 -6.72 -14.10 8.00
CA ALA A 81 -7.92 -14.32 8.81
C ALA A 81 -7.77 -13.90 10.28
N ARG A 82 -6.54 -13.75 10.79
CA ARG A 82 -6.31 -13.22 12.16
C ARG A 82 -6.83 -11.80 12.32
N LEU A 83 -6.93 -11.01 11.26
CA LEU A 83 -7.46 -9.63 11.29
C LEU A 83 -8.92 -9.56 11.77
N ALA A 84 -9.67 -10.68 11.72
CA ALA A 84 -11.01 -10.77 12.29
C ALA A 84 -11.02 -10.83 13.83
N LYS A 85 -9.87 -11.08 14.48
CA LYS A 85 -9.79 -11.22 15.94
C LYS A 85 -10.00 -9.87 16.65
N PRO A 86 -10.59 -9.86 17.87
CA PRO A 86 -10.88 -8.64 18.61
C PRO A 86 -9.69 -7.71 18.87
N ARG A 87 -8.46 -8.25 18.93
CA ARG A 87 -7.23 -7.45 19.11
C ARG A 87 -6.96 -6.44 17.99
N PHE A 88 -7.61 -6.60 16.83
CA PHE A 88 -7.57 -5.67 15.71
C PHE A 88 -8.82 -4.77 15.66
N GLY A 89 -9.55 -4.64 16.77
CA GLY A 89 -10.77 -3.86 16.90
C GLY A 89 -10.65 -2.39 16.48
N TYR A 90 -9.45 -1.83 16.51
CA TYR A 90 -9.15 -0.46 16.10
C TYR A 90 -9.13 -0.25 14.58
N LEU A 91 -9.07 -1.31 13.78
CA LEU A 91 -9.11 -1.24 12.33
C LEU A 91 -10.55 -1.15 11.83
N SER A 92 -10.78 -0.26 10.86
CA SER A 92 -12.04 -0.24 10.12
C SER A 92 -12.20 -1.52 9.27
N GLU A 93 -13.42 -1.82 8.85
CA GLU A 93 -13.68 -2.96 7.96
C GLU A 93 -12.89 -2.85 6.65
N LYS A 94 -12.82 -1.63 6.09
CA LYS A 94 -12.03 -1.34 4.88
C LYS A 94 -10.54 -1.60 5.10
N ASP A 95 -9.96 -1.07 6.17
CA ASP A 95 -8.52 -1.26 6.46
C ASP A 95 -8.19 -2.73 6.70
N ARG A 96 -9.08 -3.48 7.37
CA ARG A 96 -8.90 -4.93 7.55
C ARG A 96 -8.88 -5.65 6.22
N ARG A 97 -9.75 -5.29 5.29
CA ARG A 97 -9.79 -5.91 3.96
C ARG A 97 -8.51 -5.63 3.18
N LEU A 98 -8.07 -4.37 3.13
CA LEU A 98 -6.83 -3.99 2.44
C LEU A 98 -5.61 -4.72 3.04
N LEU A 99 -5.51 -4.79 4.36
CA LEU A 99 -4.43 -5.52 5.04
C LEU A 99 -4.54 -7.03 4.86
N ALA A 100 -5.75 -7.59 4.79
CA ALA A 100 -5.95 -9.01 4.56
C ALA A 100 -5.45 -9.41 3.17
N ASP A 101 -5.76 -8.61 2.14
CA ASP A 101 -5.25 -8.82 0.78
C ASP A 101 -3.71 -8.79 0.78
N ALA A 102 -3.10 -7.77 1.41
CA ALA A 102 -1.64 -7.64 1.47
C ALA A 102 -0.96 -8.79 2.23
N VAL A 103 -1.53 -9.24 3.35
CA VAL A 103 -1.00 -10.37 4.13
C VAL A 103 -1.19 -11.70 3.38
N ALA A 104 -2.35 -11.90 2.75
CA ALA A 104 -2.64 -13.10 1.97
C ALA A 104 -1.69 -13.24 0.78
N LEU A 105 -1.35 -12.13 0.14
CA LEU A 105 -0.39 -12.04 -0.97
C LEU A 105 1.07 -11.93 -0.51
N ARG A 106 1.31 -12.01 0.81
CA ARG A 106 2.66 -12.02 1.41
C ARG A 106 3.48 -10.76 1.11
N CYS A 107 2.82 -9.61 0.93
CA CYS A 107 3.52 -8.33 0.76
C CYS A 107 4.43 -8.04 1.97
N GLU A 108 5.63 -7.55 1.72
CA GLU A 108 6.57 -7.16 2.78
C GLU A 108 6.13 -5.86 3.48
N ALA A 109 5.46 -4.97 2.73
CA ALA A 109 5.01 -3.69 3.22
C ALA A 109 3.63 -3.29 2.70
N PHE A 110 2.86 -2.63 3.56
CA PHE A 110 1.63 -1.93 3.25
C PHE A 110 1.89 -0.42 3.30
N LEU A 111 1.93 0.20 2.12
CA LEU A 111 2.18 1.63 1.97
C LEU A 111 0.87 2.41 2.12
N THR A 112 0.83 3.38 3.03
CA THR A 112 -0.36 4.22 3.23
C THR A 112 -0.02 5.66 3.61
N VAL A 113 -0.83 6.60 3.13
CA VAL A 113 -0.76 8.03 3.51
C VAL A 113 -1.67 8.35 4.71
N GLU A 114 -2.48 7.39 5.14
CA GLU A 114 -3.35 7.58 6.31
C GLU A 114 -2.57 7.42 7.62
N ARG A 115 -3.03 8.07 8.69
CA ARG A 115 -2.25 8.21 9.94
C ARG A 115 -2.56 7.17 11.00
N ARG A 116 -3.64 6.42 10.89
CA ARG A 116 -4.11 5.51 11.95
C ARG A 116 -3.36 4.19 11.93
N LEU A 117 -3.16 3.63 10.73
CA LEU A 117 -2.42 2.40 10.49
C LEU A 117 -0.94 2.51 10.90
N PRO A 118 -0.17 3.54 10.51
CA PRO A 118 1.22 3.69 10.94
C PRO A 118 1.40 3.76 12.47
N ARG A 119 0.42 4.32 13.21
CA ARG A 119 0.48 4.35 14.69
C ARG A 119 0.47 2.95 15.31
N ASN A 120 -0.08 1.96 14.61
CA ASN A 120 -0.17 0.58 15.06
C ASN A 120 0.81 -0.34 14.31
N ALA A 121 1.77 0.22 13.55
CA ALA A 121 2.69 -0.55 12.71
C ALA A 121 3.46 -1.62 13.49
N GLN A 122 3.93 -1.30 14.70
CA GLN A 122 4.65 -2.27 15.54
C GLN A 122 3.79 -3.47 15.93
N HIS A 123 2.50 -3.23 16.24
CA HIS A 123 1.56 -4.30 16.55
C HIS A 123 1.28 -5.16 15.33
N LEU A 124 1.02 -4.53 14.17
CA LEU A 124 0.76 -5.22 12.90
C LEU A 124 1.95 -6.06 12.46
N LYS A 125 3.17 -5.52 12.54
CA LYS A 125 4.41 -6.25 12.24
C LYS A 125 4.59 -7.46 13.15
N ARG A 126 4.37 -7.29 14.46
CA ARG A 126 4.53 -8.40 15.42
C ARG A 126 3.51 -9.51 15.20
N GLU A 127 2.27 -9.17 14.88
CA GLU A 127 1.18 -10.15 14.78
C GLU A 127 1.06 -10.79 13.40
N LEU A 128 1.38 -10.05 12.34
CA LEU A 128 1.11 -10.42 10.94
C LEU A 128 2.36 -10.43 10.05
N GLY A 129 3.50 -9.94 10.53
CA GLY A 129 4.75 -9.91 9.78
C GLY A 129 4.87 -8.79 8.74
N ILE A 130 3.81 -8.02 8.51
CA ILE A 130 3.77 -6.95 7.50
C ILE A 130 4.26 -5.61 8.07
N GLU A 131 5.13 -4.91 7.33
CA GLU A 131 5.51 -3.53 7.64
C GLU A 131 4.39 -2.58 7.22
N VAL A 132 4.02 -1.60 8.05
CA VAL A 132 3.05 -0.56 7.67
C VAL A 132 3.76 0.78 7.68
N ILE A 133 3.82 1.42 6.52
CA ILE A 133 4.76 2.52 6.29
C ILE A 133 4.12 3.65 5.48
N THR A 134 4.57 4.88 5.71
CA THR A 134 4.21 6.04 4.89
C THR A 134 5.20 6.23 3.74
N PRO A 135 4.82 6.89 2.64
CA PRO A 135 5.77 7.22 1.58
C PRO A 135 7.02 7.95 2.06
N VAL A 136 6.87 8.97 2.92
CA VAL A 136 8.03 9.68 3.49
C VAL A 136 8.96 8.70 4.23
N ARG A 137 8.40 7.83 5.08
CA ARG A 137 9.20 6.89 5.85
C ARG A 137 9.86 5.83 4.97
N HIS A 138 9.18 5.37 3.93
CA HIS A 138 9.75 4.43 2.98
C HIS A 138 10.91 5.07 2.20
N TRP A 139 10.73 6.31 1.75
CA TRP A 139 11.80 7.06 1.09
C TRP A 139 12.99 7.30 2.01
N GLU A 140 12.80 7.58 3.30
CA GLU A 140 13.90 7.69 4.26
C GLU A 140 14.78 6.42 4.32
N PHE A 141 14.17 5.24 4.19
CA PHE A 141 14.90 3.96 4.15
C PHE A 141 15.61 3.75 2.82
N LEU A 142 14.99 4.13 1.70
CA LEU A 142 15.55 3.93 0.36
C LEU A 142 16.62 4.97 0.00
N ARG A 143 16.48 6.21 0.50
CA ARG A 143 17.31 7.36 0.11
C ARG A 143 18.82 7.12 0.21
N PRO A 144 19.37 6.45 1.25
CA PRO A 144 20.81 6.15 1.31
C PRO A 144 21.28 5.24 0.16
N TRP A 145 20.41 4.34 -0.30
CA TRP A 145 20.71 3.36 -1.35
C TRP A 145 20.35 3.87 -2.74
N ALA A 146 19.54 4.93 -2.85
CA ALA A 146 19.15 5.51 -4.12
C ALA A 146 20.36 5.93 -4.97
N ALA A 147 21.48 6.30 -4.33
CA ALA A 147 22.73 6.61 -5.02
C ALA A 147 23.39 5.41 -5.72
N LEU A 148 23.08 4.17 -5.32
CA LEU A 148 23.55 2.96 -6.00
C LEU A 148 22.90 2.75 -7.37
N TRP A 149 21.81 3.47 -7.63
CA TRP A 149 21.03 3.38 -8.84
C TRP A 149 21.07 4.68 -9.65
N LEU A 150 22.02 5.59 -9.37
CA LEU A 150 22.28 6.80 -10.17
C LEU A 150 23.18 6.50 -11.36
#